data_AF-A0AAV3SC43-F1
#
_entry.id   AF-A0AAV3SC43-F1
#
_cell.length_a   1.000
_cell.length_b   1.000
_cell.length_c   1.000
_cell.angle_alpha   90.00
_cell.angle_beta   90.00
_cell.angle_gamma   90.00
#
_symmetry.space_group_name_H-M   'P 1'
#
loop_
_entity.id
_entity.type
_entity.pdbx_description
1 polymer ?
#
loop_
_entity_poly.entity_id
_entity_poly.type
_entity_poly.pdbx_seq_one_letter_code
_entity_poly.pdbx_strand_id
1 'polypeptide(L)'
;MGVRPPQDDADEPESLAFGIAALAERLDRADISYPIGSAELVRVLDDPEIPCDPAGNGLALSTALDRADQDQFDSAGELHDALHPVFERHRRSSSTGILGRLRSLF
;
A
#
# COMPACT_ATOMS: atom_id res chain seq x y z
N MET A 1 38.65 34.56 -5.12
CA MET A 1 37.43 34.06 -5.79
C MET A 1 37.06 32.76 -5.10
N GLY A 2 36.00 32.75 -4.30
CA GLY A 2 35.52 31.53 -3.65
C GLY A 2 34.54 30.84 -4.58
N VAL A 3 34.86 29.62 -5.03
CA VAL A 3 33.93 28.81 -5.79
C VAL A 3 32.93 28.20 -4.81
N ARG A 4 31.65 28.50 -5.01
CA ARG A 4 30.56 27.88 -4.26
C ARG A 4 30.38 26.46 -4.84
N PRO A 5 30.44 25.39 -4.03
CA PRO A 5 30.12 24.06 -4.53
C PRO A 5 28.65 24.03 -4.99
N PRO A 6 28.31 23.30 -6.06
CA PRO A 6 26.91 23.11 -6.44
C PRO A 6 26.16 22.46 -5.28
N GLN A 7 24.93 22.92 -5.05
CA GLN A 7 24.01 22.25 -4.16
C GLN A 7 23.65 20.93 -4.88
N ASP A 8 24.06 19.81 -4.28
CA ASP A 8 23.39 18.54 -4.51
C ASP A 8 21.92 18.78 -4.13
N ASP A 9 21.07 19.02 -5.13
CA ASP A 9 19.66 18.65 -5.04
C ASP A 9 19.66 17.12 -4.92
N ALA A 10 19.97 16.65 -3.71
CA ALA A 10 19.74 15.27 -3.34
C ALA A 10 18.23 15.11 -3.38
N ASP A 11 17.72 14.62 -4.51
CA ASP A 11 16.48 13.86 -4.56
C ASP A 11 16.53 12.92 -3.35
N GLU A 12 15.84 13.31 -2.27
CA GLU A 12 15.67 12.48 -1.11
C GLU A 12 15.13 11.15 -1.64
N PRO A 13 15.75 10.00 -1.27
CA PRO A 13 15.32 8.73 -1.81
C PRO A 13 13.83 8.59 -1.53
N GLU A 14 13.04 8.60 -2.59
CA GLU A 14 11.61 8.34 -2.56
C GLU A 14 11.43 7.06 -1.76
N SER A 15 10.97 7.23 -0.52
CA SER A 15 10.95 6.15 0.46
C SER A 15 9.96 5.14 -0.04
N LEU A 16 10.46 4.01 -0.55
CA LEU A 16 9.62 3.01 -1.19
C LEU A 16 8.65 2.44 -0.15
N ALA A 17 7.41 2.90 -0.20
CA ALA A 17 6.36 2.53 0.73
C ALA A 17 5.70 1.20 0.30
N PHE A 18 5.26 0.41 1.29
CA PHE A 18 4.58 -0.87 1.06
C PHE A 18 3.40 -1.04 2.01
N GLY A 19 2.40 -1.81 1.58
CA GLY A 19 1.19 -2.14 2.33
C GLY A 19 0.46 -0.88 2.78
N ILE A 20 0.25 -0.77 4.10
CA ILE A 20 -0.49 0.36 4.66
C ILE A 20 0.20 1.71 4.43
N ALA A 21 1.53 1.75 4.38
CA ALA A 21 2.25 3.00 4.13
C ALA A 21 2.02 3.47 2.68
N ALA A 22 2.04 2.55 1.72
CA ALA A 22 1.76 2.85 0.31
C ALA A 22 0.31 3.26 0.08
N LEU A 23 -0.61 2.72 0.88
CA LEU A 23 -2.02 3.12 0.87
C LEU A 23 -2.18 4.51 1.50
N ALA A 24 -1.59 4.77 2.68
CA ALA A 24 -1.69 6.04 3.38
C ALA A 24 -1.23 7.22 2.51
N GLU A 25 -0.13 7.08 1.78
CA GLU A 25 0.36 8.12 0.87
C GLU A 25 -0.62 8.39 -0.30
N ARG A 26 -1.33 7.37 -0.77
CA ARG A 26 -2.37 7.52 -1.79
C ARG A 26 -3.61 8.20 -1.23
N LEU A 27 -4.00 7.84 0.00
CA LEU A 27 -5.12 8.45 0.70
C LEU A 27 -4.84 9.90 1.11
N ASP A 28 -3.58 10.28 1.36
CA ASP A 28 -3.20 11.67 1.65
C ASP A 28 -3.24 12.54 0.39
N ARG A 29 -2.86 11.95 -0.76
CA ARG A 29 -2.89 12.62 -2.06
C ARG A 29 -4.31 12.70 -2.66
N ALA A 30 -5.18 11.76 -2.32
CA ALA A 30 -6.59 11.79 -2.65
C ALA A 30 -7.34 12.58 -1.58
N ASP A 31 -8.06 13.63 -1.96
CA ASP A 31 -8.86 14.41 -1.02
C ASP A 31 -10.12 13.60 -0.60
N ILE A 32 -9.96 12.68 0.36
CA ILE A 32 -11.02 11.78 0.81
C ILE A 32 -11.73 12.38 2.02
N SER A 33 -13.05 12.55 1.89
CA SER A 33 -13.93 12.91 3.00
C SER A 33 -14.56 11.68 3.64
N TYR A 34 -14.55 11.63 4.97
CA TYR A 34 -15.18 10.58 5.75
C TYR A 34 -16.55 11.04 6.29
N PRO A 35 -17.53 10.14 6.47
CA PRO A 35 -17.45 8.69 6.21
C PRO A 35 -17.47 8.34 4.72
N ILE A 36 -16.73 7.29 4.32
CA ILE A 36 -16.65 6.81 2.94
C ILE A 36 -16.91 5.30 2.85
N GLY A 37 -17.58 4.87 1.78
CA GLY A 37 -17.84 3.45 1.50
C GLY A 37 -16.70 2.77 0.72
N SER A 38 -16.57 1.45 0.87
CA SER A 38 -15.60 0.62 0.14
C SER A 38 -15.70 0.83 -1.39
N ALA A 39 -16.91 0.76 -1.93
CA ALA A 39 -17.17 0.94 -3.36
C ALA A 39 -16.86 2.38 -3.86
N GLU A 40 -17.10 3.39 -3.01
CA GLU A 40 -16.80 4.79 -3.35
C GLU A 40 -15.29 5.04 -3.30
N LEU A 41 -14.61 4.48 -2.30
CA LEU A 41 -13.15 4.55 -2.16
C LEU A 41 -12.44 3.95 -3.38
N VAL A 42 -12.92 2.80 -3.88
CA VAL A 42 -12.42 2.16 -5.11
C VAL A 42 -12.64 3.04 -6.33
N ARG A 43 -13.79 3.70 -6.44
CA ARG A 43 -14.10 4.61 -7.56
C ARG A 43 -13.23 5.86 -7.54
N VAL A 44 -13.05 6.48 -6.37
CA VAL A 44 -12.24 7.69 -6.21
C VAL A 44 -10.77 7.43 -6.54
N LEU A 45 -10.27 6.25 -6.16
CA LEU A 45 -8.86 5.89 -6.34
C LEU A 45 -8.57 5.11 -7.63
N ASP A 46 -9.59 4.77 -8.42
CA ASP A 46 -9.50 3.95 -9.63
C ASP A 46 -8.87 2.56 -9.40
N ASP A 47 -9.28 1.90 -8.31
CA ASP A 47 -8.83 0.56 -7.87
C ASP A 47 -7.30 0.30 -7.99
N PRO A 48 -6.45 1.06 -7.29
CA PRO A 48 -5.02 0.93 -7.47
C PRO A 48 -4.50 -0.38 -6.89
N GLU A 49 -3.49 -0.95 -7.55
CA GLU A 49 -2.72 -2.04 -6.97
C GLU A 49 -1.75 -1.49 -5.92
N ILE A 50 -1.90 -1.95 -4.67
CA ILE A 50 -1.07 -1.52 -3.54
C ILE A 50 0.11 -2.48 -3.39
N PRO A 51 1.37 -2.02 -3.54
CA PRO A 51 2.55 -2.88 -3.40
C PRO A 51 2.66 -3.36 -1.95
N CYS A 52 2.74 -4.66 -1.71
CA CYS A 52 2.78 -5.25 -0.36
C CYS A 52 4.19 -5.63 0.10
N ASP A 53 5.12 -5.85 -0.83
CA ASP A 53 6.51 -6.23 -0.53
C ASP A 53 7.46 -5.86 -1.70
N PRO A 54 8.79 -5.80 -1.44
CA PRO A 54 9.78 -5.46 -2.46
C PRO A 54 9.95 -6.51 -3.57
N ALA A 55 9.37 -7.70 -3.45
CA ALA A 55 9.42 -8.70 -4.53
C ALA A 55 8.38 -8.41 -5.63
N GLY A 56 7.62 -7.32 -5.51
CA GLY A 56 6.63 -6.89 -6.50
C GLY A 56 5.26 -7.53 -6.32
N ASN A 57 4.98 -8.16 -5.17
CA ASN A 57 3.63 -8.64 -4.91
C ASN A 57 2.74 -7.46 -4.48
N GLY A 58 1.73 -7.17 -5.29
CA GLY A 58 0.70 -6.17 -5.00
C GLY A 58 -0.66 -6.79 -4.68
N LEU A 59 -1.53 -5.98 -4.08
CA LEU A 59 -2.93 -6.34 -3.86
C LEU A 59 -3.83 -5.18 -4.29
N ALA A 60 -4.77 -5.45 -5.18
CA ALA A 60 -5.79 -4.47 -5.58
C ALA A 60 -6.59 -3.98 -4.37
N LEU A 61 -6.87 -2.68 -4.33
CA LEU A 61 -7.60 -2.06 -3.23
C LEU A 61 -8.99 -2.67 -3.04
N SER A 62 -9.73 -2.92 -4.12
CA SER A 62 -11.01 -3.61 -4.13
C SER A 62 -10.95 -4.98 -3.46
N THR A 63 -9.92 -5.76 -3.77
CA THR A 63 -9.68 -7.08 -3.17
C THR A 63 -9.31 -6.97 -1.69
N ALA A 64 -8.58 -5.93 -1.32
CA ALA A 64 -8.22 -5.70 0.08
C ALA A 64 -9.46 -5.35 0.93
N LEU A 65 -10.33 -4.51 0.40
CA LEU A 65 -11.60 -4.11 1.02
C LEU A 65 -12.58 -5.28 1.16
N ASP A 66 -12.73 -6.10 0.11
CA ASP A 66 -13.56 -7.32 0.13
C ASP A 66 -13.13 -8.27 1.26
N ARG A 67 -11.82 -8.38 1.51
CA ARG A 67 -11.26 -9.22 2.59
C ARG A 67 -11.35 -8.61 3.98
N ALA A 68 -11.60 -7.30 4.08
CA ALA A 68 -11.75 -6.62 5.35
C ALA A 68 -13.14 -6.85 5.99
N ASP A 69 -14.11 -7.38 5.22
CA ASP A 69 -15.48 -7.64 5.67
C ASP A 69 -16.18 -6.36 6.18
N GLN A 70 -15.80 -5.19 5.62
CA GLN A 70 -16.28 -3.88 6.03
C GLN A 70 -16.54 -2.98 4.81
N ASP A 71 -17.75 -2.42 4.75
CA ASP A 71 -18.22 -1.64 3.60
C ASP A 71 -18.20 -0.12 3.79
N GLN A 72 -17.96 0.38 5.00
CA GLN A 72 -17.92 1.81 5.32
C GLN A 72 -16.87 2.09 6.39
N PHE A 73 -16.20 3.23 6.28
CA PHE A 73 -15.18 3.68 7.22
C PHE A 73 -15.49 5.12 7.67
N ASP A 74 -15.46 5.37 8.97
CA ASP A 74 -15.71 6.68 9.57
C ASP A 74 -14.43 7.52 9.68
N SER A 75 -13.25 6.91 9.52
CA SER A 75 -11.97 7.60 9.55
C SER A 75 -10.86 6.86 8.81
N ALA A 76 -9.78 7.58 8.48
CA ALA A 76 -8.57 6.99 7.88
C ALA A 76 -7.92 5.95 8.81
N GLY A 77 -7.96 6.17 10.13
CA GLY A 77 -7.44 5.22 11.12
C GLY A 77 -8.19 3.90 11.07
N GLU A 78 -9.52 3.95 11.03
CA GLU A 78 -10.36 2.76 10.92
C GLU A 78 -10.11 1.98 9.62
N LEU A 79 -10.02 2.68 8.50
CA LEU A 79 -9.64 2.07 7.21
C LEU A 79 -8.27 1.39 7.29
N HIS A 80 -7.29 2.04 7.91
CA HIS A 80 -5.96 1.47 8.08
C HIS A 80 -5.96 0.24 8.97
N ASP A 81 -6.63 0.29 10.12
CA ASP A 81 -6.72 -0.81 11.07
C ASP A 81 -7.41 -2.03 10.45
N ALA A 82 -8.43 -1.81 9.61
CA ALA A 82 -9.13 -2.87 8.88
C ALA A 82 -8.25 -3.53 7.80
N LEU A 83 -7.48 -2.72 7.05
CA LEU A 83 -6.69 -3.22 5.92
C LEU A 83 -5.30 -3.72 6.31
N HIS A 84 -4.72 -3.26 7.42
CA HIS A 84 -3.43 -3.71 7.92
C HIS A 84 -3.31 -5.25 8.00
N PRO A 85 -4.22 -5.98 8.69
CA PRO A 85 -4.14 -7.44 8.78
C PRO A 85 -4.34 -8.13 7.41
N VAL A 86 -5.08 -7.51 6.47
CA VAL A 86 -5.27 -8.06 5.12
C VAL A 86 -3.95 -8.05 4.34
N PHE A 87 -3.25 -6.92 4.35
CA PHE A 87 -1.94 -6.79 3.71
C PHE A 87 -0.90 -7.71 4.35
N GLU A 88 -0.87 -7.82 5.68
CA GLU A 88 0.05 -8.72 6.38
C GLU A 88 -0.18 -10.21 6.04
N ARG A 89 -1.45 -10.63 5.95
CA ARG A 89 -1.80 -12.00 5.54
C ARG A 89 -1.40 -12.27 4.09
N HIS A 90 -1.62 -11.30 3.20
CA HIS A 90 -1.20 -11.40 1.81
C HIS A 90 0.33 -11.55 1.72
N ARG A 91 1.09 -10.70 2.42
CA ARG A 91 2.55 -10.73 2.48
C ARG A 91 3.12 -12.06 2.99
N ARG A 92 2.52 -12.65 4.04
CA ARG A 92 2.94 -13.99 4.51
C ARG A 92 2.67 -15.07 3.47
N SER A 93 1.51 -15.02 2.83
CA SER A 93 1.11 -16.03 1.84
C SER A 93 2.01 -16.00 0.59
N SER A 94 2.35 -14.80 0.08
CA SER A 94 3.29 -14.63 -1.04
C SER A 94 4.68 -15.12 -0.68
N SER A 95 5.17 -14.78 0.51
CA SER A 95 6.50 -15.20 1.01
C SER A 95 6.63 -16.73 1.15
N THR A 96 5.60 -17.41 1.69
CA THR A 96 5.59 -18.88 1.79
C THR A 96 5.54 -19.56 0.42
N GLY A 97 4.84 -18.98 -0.56
CA GLY A 97 4.78 -19.51 -1.91
C GLY A 97 6.13 -19.53 -2.63
N ILE A 98 6.96 -18.50 -2.44
CA ILE A 98 8.30 -18.40 -3.05
C ILE A 98 9.27 -19.40 -2.41
N LEU A 99 9.29 -19.48 -1.08
CA LEU A 99 10.10 -20.47 -0.34
C LEU A 99 9.72 -21.91 -0.70
N GLY A 100 8.42 -22.19 -0.89
CA GLY A 100 7.93 -23.49 -1.33
C GLY A 100 8.41 -23.88 -2.73
N ARG A 101 8.46 -22.93 -3.68
CA ARG A 101 8.90 -23.18 -5.07
C ARG A 101 10.42 -23.33 -5.17
N LEU A 102 11.20 -22.58 -4.38
CA LEU A 102 12.66 -22.76 -4.31
C LEU A 102 13.05 -24.12 -3.72
N ARG A 103 12.29 -24.64 -2.75
CA ARG A 103 12.55 -25.97 -2.15
C ARG A 103 12.21 -27.16 -3.06
N SER A 104 11.46 -26.97 -4.16
CA SER A 104 11.23 -28.05 -5.12
C SER A 104 12.31 -28.16 -6.20
N LEU A 105 13.28 -27.24 -6.20
CA LEU A 105 14.38 -27.19 -7.17
C LEU A 105 15.74 -27.59 -6.56
N PHE A 106 15.78 -27.97 -5.28
CA PHE A 106 16.96 -28.46 -4.58
C PHE A 106 16.70 -29.82 -3.93
#